data_AF-A0A9P6PAZ5-F1
#
_entry.id   AF-A0A9P6PAZ5-F1
#
_cell.length_a   1.000
_cell.length_b   1.000
_cell.length_c   1.000
_cell.angle_alpha   90.00
_cell.angle_beta   90.00
_cell.angle_gamma   90.00
#
_symmetry.space_group_name_H-M   'P 1'
#
loop_
_entity.id
_entity.type
_entity.pdbx_description
1 polymer ?
#
loop_
_entity_poly.entity_id
_entity_poly.type
_entity_poly.pdbx_seq_one_letter_code
_entity_poly.pdbx_strand_id
1 'polypeptide(L)'
;MFAELRRMNARQVAFQILNILSIATSALMIWKGLAVLTNTESPIVVVLSGSMEPAFHRGDLLFLGLPKNDPVHVNDICVFKLPGRDIPIVHRVIKLHDDVKTQKQYLLTKGDNNPSDDRALYNRRQMWIHKEHIVGKVKGFVPYVGMVTILMNDYPWLKFVVLGILGLFVLIHRE
;
A
#
# COMPACT_ATOMS: atom_id res chain seq x y z
N MET A 1 36.57 -8.26 -2.95
CA MET A 1 35.61 -7.66 -1.98
C MET A 1 36.33 -7.07 -0.76
N PHE A 2 36.89 -7.87 0.16
CA PHE A 2 37.57 -7.35 1.37
C PHE A 2 38.86 -6.57 1.10
N ALA A 3 39.63 -6.95 0.07
CA ALA A 3 40.88 -6.26 -0.29
C ALA A 3 40.67 -4.85 -0.86
N GLU A 4 39.53 -4.59 -1.50
CA GLU A 4 39.18 -3.24 -2.00
C GLU A 4 38.59 -2.36 -0.90
N LEU A 5 37.69 -2.90 -0.07
CA LEU A 5 37.18 -2.21 1.13
C LEU A 5 38.33 -1.79 2.06
N ARG A 6 39.38 -2.60 2.16
CA ARG A 6 40.57 -2.33 2.99
C ARG A 6 41.50 -1.26 2.39
N ARG A 7 41.37 -0.94 1.10
CA ARG A 7 42.13 0.13 0.41
C ARG A 7 41.41 1.48 0.39
N MET A 8 40.17 1.54 0.86
CA MET A 8 39.40 2.78 0.88
C MET A 8 39.86 3.70 2.00
N ASN A 9 40.09 4.97 1.67
CA ASN A 9 40.32 5.99 2.68
C ASN A 9 39.03 6.19 3.50
N ALA A 10 39.15 6.44 4.80
CA ALA A 10 37.99 6.64 5.69
C ALA A 10 37.00 7.69 5.15
N ARG A 11 37.51 8.73 4.49
CA ARG A 11 36.73 9.76 3.79
C ARG A 11 35.88 9.18 2.64
N GLN A 12 36.42 8.26 1.84
CA GLN A 12 35.69 7.63 0.74
C GLN A 12 34.58 6.70 1.24
N VAL A 13 34.85 5.97 2.32
CA VAL A 13 33.82 5.15 2.99
C VAL A 13 32.71 6.06 3.54
N ALA A 14 33.07 7.16 4.20
CA ALA A 14 32.09 8.12 4.73
C ALA A 14 31.21 8.74 3.62
N PHE A 15 31.80 9.12 2.47
CA PHE A 15 31.02 9.61 1.33
C PHE A 15 30.07 8.57 0.75
N GLN A 16 30.48 7.31 0.63
CA GLN A 16 29.59 6.24 0.15
C GLN A 16 28.43 6.00 1.10
N ILE A 17 28.69 6.01 2.41
CA ILE A 17 27.63 5.91 3.43
C ILE A 17 26.66 7.08 3.29
N LEU A 18 27.18 8.31 3.15
CA LEU A 18 26.35 9.50 3.01
C LEU A 18 25.49 9.47 1.74
N ASN A 19 26.01 8.97 0.62
CA ASN A 19 25.25 8.81 -0.62
C ASN A 19 24.13 7.77 -0.46
N ILE A 20 24.40 6.62 0.15
CA ILE A 20 23.38 5.59 0.41
C ILE A 20 22.29 6.16 1.33
N LEU A 21 22.68 6.87 2.39
CA LEU A 21 21.74 7.54 3.29
C LEU A 21 20.89 8.59 2.56
N SER A 22 21.50 9.38 1.67
CA SER A 22 20.79 10.40 0.87
C SER A 22 19.75 9.79 -0.08
N ILE A 23 20.07 8.67 -0.73
CA ILE A 23 19.13 7.94 -1.58
C ILE A 23 17.96 7.41 -0.73
N ALA A 24 18.27 6.77 0.41
CA ALA A 24 17.26 6.21 1.30
C ALA A 24 16.34 7.30 1.88
N THR A 25 16.89 8.43 2.34
CA THR A 25 16.09 9.55 2.85
C THR A 25 15.24 10.19 1.75
N SER A 26 15.76 10.33 0.53
CA SER A 26 14.99 10.85 -0.61
C SER A 26 13.78 9.97 -0.93
N ALA A 27 13.96 8.65 -0.97
CA ALA A 27 12.86 7.72 -1.17
C ALA A 27 11.80 7.82 -0.05
N LEU A 28 12.23 7.90 1.21
CA LEU A 28 11.34 8.07 2.37
C LEU A 28 10.60 9.41 2.33
N MET A 29 11.27 10.49 1.91
CA MET A 29 10.66 11.81 1.76
C MET A 29 9.59 11.82 0.68
N ILE A 30 9.82 11.15 -0.46
CA ILE A 30 8.81 11.01 -1.52
C ILE A 30 7.59 10.25 -0.97
N TRP A 31 7.81 9.13 -0.28
CA TRP A 31 6.72 8.34 0.29
C TRP A 31 5.90 9.12 1.32
N LYS A 32 6.57 9.79 2.27
CA LYS A 32 5.91 10.61 3.29
C LYS A 32 5.25 11.85 2.70
N GLY A 33 5.87 12.48 1.70
CA GLY A 33 5.27 13.59 0.95
C GLY A 33 3.97 13.16 0.30
N LEU A 34 3.95 12.00 -0.38
CA LEU A 34 2.73 11.46 -0.98
C LEU A 34 1.67 11.14 0.08
N ALA A 35 2.05 10.55 1.21
CA ALA A 35 1.14 10.25 2.32
C ALA A 35 0.47 11.52 2.89
N VAL A 36 1.23 12.60 3.05
CA VAL A 36 0.72 13.90 3.51
C VAL A 36 -0.21 14.52 2.46
N LEU A 37 0.19 14.53 1.19
CA LEU A 37 -0.60 15.11 0.09
C LEU A 37 -1.95 14.42 -0.09
N THR A 38 -1.95 13.08 0.00
CA THR A 38 -3.16 12.26 -0.18
C THR A 38 -3.96 12.07 1.11
N ASN A 39 -3.43 12.55 2.25
CA ASN A 39 -3.98 12.36 3.59
C ASN A 39 -4.29 10.89 3.92
N THR A 40 -3.38 9.99 3.58
CA THR A 40 -3.45 8.56 3.90
C THR A 40 -2.07 8.02 4.25
N GLU A 41 -2.00 7.08 5.19
CA GLU A 41 -0.75 6.45 5.60
C GLU A 41 -0.17 5.52 4.53
N SER A 42 -1.02 5.04 3.61
CA SER A 42 -0.67 4.11 2.54
C SER A 42 -1.25 4.59 1.21
N PRO A 43 -0.63 5.58 0.56
CA PRO A 43 -1.14 6.16 -0.69
C PRO A 43 -1.17 5.21 -1.86
N ILE A 44 -0.44 4.09 -1.78
CA ILE A 44 -0.36 3.08 -2.84
C ILE A 44 -0.57 1.71 -2.21
N VAL A 45 -1.49 0.92 -2.77
CA VAL A 45 -1.76 -0.47 -2.36
C VAL A 45 -1.95 -1.36 -3.58
N VAL A 46 -1.82 -2.68 -3.40
CA VAL A 46 -1.98 -3.67 -4.48
C VAL A 46 -3.16 -4.58 -4.19
N VAL A 47 -3.95 -4.87 -5.22
CA VAL A 47 -5.08 -5.82 -5.13
C VAL A 47 -4.56 -7.25 -5.10
N LEU A 48 -4.91 -7.97 -4.03
CA LEU A 48 -4.41 -9.34 -3.79
C LEU A 48 -5.41 -10.45 -4.19
N SER A 49 -6.68 -10.12 -4.37
CA SER A 49 -7.77 -11.07 -4.62
C SER A 49 -8.72 -10.59 -5.74
N GLY A 50 -9.55 -11.51 -6.25
CA GLY A 50 -10.58 -11.22 -7.27
C GLY A 50 -11.96 -10.83 -6.70
N SER A 51 -12.05 -10.39 -5.43
CA SER A 51 -13.34 -10.03 -4.82
C SER A 51 -13.94 -8.74 -5.38
N MET A 52 -13.13 -7.95 -6.08
CA MET A 52 -13.53 -6.68 -6.70
C MET A 52 -13.71 -6.78 -8.22
N GLU A 53 -13.69 -7.99 -8.80
CA GLU A 53 -13.97 -8.15 -10.23
C GLU A 53 -15.44 -7.78 -10.53
N PRO A 54 -15.72 -7.12 -11.68
CA PRO A 54 -14.79 -6.74 -12.75
C PRO A 54 -14.12 -5.36 -12.57
N ALA A 55 -14.39 -4.65 -11.45
CA ALA A 55 -13.87 -3.30 -11.25
C ALA A 55 -12.35 -3.27 -11.06
N PHE A 56 -11.80 -4.22 -10.30
CA PHE A 56 -10.36 -4.41 -10.12
C PHE A 56 -9.99 -5.88 -10.20
N HIS A 57 -8.81 -6.14 -10.74
CA HIS A 57 -8.24 -7.47 -10.88
C HIS A 57 -7.04 -7.64 -9.94
N ARG A 58 -6.71 -8.89 -9.63
CA ARG A 58 -5.50 -9.22 -8.87
C ARG A 58 -4.27 -8.65 -9.60
N GLY A 59 -3.46 -7.90 -8.86
CA GLY A 59 -2.26 -7.24 -9.40
C GLY A 59 -2.46 -5.79 -9.81
N ASP A 60 -3.67 -5.23 -9.71
CA ASP A 60 -3.88 -3.80 -9.92
C ASP A 60 -3.24 -2.98 -8.79
N LEU A 61 -2.53 -1.92 -9.17
CA LEU A 61 -1.92 -0.96 -8.27
C LEU A 61 -2.90 0.20 -8.06
N LEU A 62 -3.41 0.38 -6.84
CA LEU A 62 -4.40 1.41 -6.51
C LEU A 62 -3.73 2.62 -5.87
N PHE A 63 -4.12 3.81 -6.32
CA PHE A 63 -3.80 5.07 -5.67
C PHE A 63 -4.91 5.47 -4.73
N LEU A 64 -4.54 5.70 -3.47
CA LEU A 64 -5.47 6.05 -2.40
C LEU A 64 -5.37 7.54 -2.06
N GLY A 65 -6.51 8.10 -1.67
CA GLY A 65 -6.58 9.42 -1.05
C GLY A 65 -7.78 9.54 -0.14
N LEU A 66 -7.64 10.30 0.93
CA LEU A 66 -8.72 10.56 1.89
C LEU A 66 -8.76 12.05 2.26
N PRO A 67 -9.10 12.95 1.32
CA PRO A 67 -9.12 14.38 1.60
C PRO A 67 -10.15 14.70 2.69
N LYS A 68 -9.82 15.61 3.62
CA LYS A 68 -10.75 16.03 4.69
C LYS A 68 -12.07 16.60 4.15
N ASN A 69 -12.02 17.23 2.98
CA ASN A 69 -13.16 17.90 2.34
C ASN A 69 -13.99 16.96 1.45
N ASP A 70 -13.65 15.68 1.37
CA ASP A 70 -14.31 14.68 0.52
C ASP A 70 -14.69 13.46 1.38
N PRO A 71 -15.84 13.51 2.10
CA PRO A 71 -16.30 12.41 2.93
C PRO A 71 -16.58 11.15 2.10
N VAL A 72 -16.74 10.01 2.77
CA VAL A 72 -17.05 8.75 2.08
C VAL A 72 -18.53 8.75 1.69
N HIS A 73 -18.82 8.31 0.48
CA HIS A 73 -20.17 8.19 -0.05
C HIS A 73 -20.51 6.74 -0.39
N VAL A 74 -21.80 6.47 -0.57
CA VAL A 74 -22.25 5.21 -1.16
C VAL A 74 -21.66 5.08 -2.57
N ASN A 75 -21.24 3.87 -2.93
CA ASN A 75 -20.50 3.50 -4.14
C ASN A 75 -19.01 3.84 -4.19
N ASP A 76 -18.47 4.57 -3.19
CA ASP A 76 -17.02 4.74 -3.08
C ASP A 76 -16.34 3.39 -2.83
N ILE A 77 -15.17 3.19 -3.44
CA ILE A 77 -14.33 2.02 -3.16
C ILE A 77 -13.30 2.42 -2.11
N CYS A 78 -13.39 1.78 -0.95
CA CYS A 78 -12.59 2.12 0.22
C CYS A 78 -11.64 0.98 0.56
N VAL A 79 -10.45 1.37 0.99
CA VAL A 79 -9.49 0.48 1.61
C VAL A 79 -9.58 0.68 3.11
N PHE A 80 -9.87 -0.39 3.84
CA PHE A 80 -9.98 -0.34 5.29
C PHE A 80 -9.18 -1.46 5.95
N LYS A 81 -8.70 -1.19 7.16
CA LYS A 81 -7.97 -2.15 7.98
C LYS A 81 -8.78 -2.46 9.24
N LEU A 82 -9.08 -3.73 9.45
CA LEU A 82 -9.75 -4.19 10.66
C LEU A 82 -8.75 -4.30 11.82
N PRO A 83 -9.12 -3.92 13.06
CA PRO A 83 -8.27 -4.14 14.22
C PRO A 83 -7.89 -5.61 14.37
N GLY A 84 -6.60 -5.89 14.56
CA GLY A 84 -6.07 -7.25 14.70
C GLY A 84 -5.88 -8.01 13.38
N ARG A 85 -6.08 -7.36 12.22
CA ARG A 85 -5.72 -7.91 10.91
C ARG A 85 -4.68 -7.04 10.23
N ASP A 86 -3.64 -7.69 9.69
CA ASP A 86 -2.54 -6.97 9.05
C ASP A 86 -2.82 -6.61 7.59
N ILE A 87 -3.67 -7.39 6.92
CA ILE A 87 -3.97 -7.23 5.50
C ILE A 87 -5.19 -6.30 5.33
N PRO A 88 -5.04 -5.16 4.63
CA PRO A 88 -6.17 -4.27 4.34
C PRO A 88 -7.12 -4.89 3.32
N ILE A 89 -8.39 -4.51 3.38
CA ILE A 89 -9.46 -5.00 2.51
C ILE A 89 -9.93 -3.85 1.62
N VAL A 90 -10.08 -4.11 0.32
CA VAL A 90 -10.55 -3.13 -0.68
C VAL A 90 -11.94 -3.54 -1.13
N HIS A 91 -12.99 -2.83 -0.73
CA HIS A 91 -14.37 -3.15 -1.13
C HIS A 91 -15.23 -1.89 -1.33
N ARG A 92 -16.38 -2.03 -2.01
CA ARG A 92 -17.31 -0.93 -2.30
C ARG A 92 -18.25 -0.68 -1.14
N VAL A 93 -18.47 0.59 -0.81
CA VAL A 93 -19.48 1.00 0.17
C VAL A 93 -20.87 0.83 -0.43
N ILE A 94 -21.69 -0.04 0.15
CA ILE A 94 -23.06 -0.29 -0.31
C ILE A 94 -24.12 0.42 0.53
N LYS A 95 -23.82 0.70 1.81
CA LYS A 95 -24.72 1.48 2.68
C LYS A 95 -23.90 2.35 3.60
N LEU A 96 -24.48 3.51 3.91
CA LEU A 96 -23.92 4.50 4.79
C LEU A 96 -25.01 4.97 5.74
N HIS A 97 -24.69 5.04 7.02
CA HIS A 97 -25.57 5.55 8.06
C HIS A 97 -24.81 6.55 8.91
N ASP A 98 -25.26 7.79 8.94
CA ASP A 98 -24.70 8.84 9.79
C ASP A 98 -25.57 8.97 11.04
N ASP A 99 -24.98 8.76 12.20
CA ASP A 99 -25.65 8.99 13.48
C ASP A 99 -25.51 10.46 13.87
N VAL A 100 -26.63 11.19 13.83
CA VAL A 100 -26.70 12.62 14.15
C VAL A 100 -26.27 12.92 15.59
N LYS A 101 -26.50 12.01 16.53
CA LYS A 101 -26.18 12.21 17.96
C LYS A 101 -24.71 11.99 18.26
N THR A 102 -24.12 10.96 17.66
CA THR A 102 -22.71 10.60 17.90
C THR A 102 -21.76 11.20 16.88
N GLN A 103 -22.27 11.80 15.80
CA GLN A 103 -21.51 12.29 14.65
C GLN A 103 -20.61 11.20 14.04
N LYS A 104 -21.00 9.93 14.20
CA LYS A 104 -20.27 8.77 13.68
C LYS A 104 -20.89 8.31 12.37
N GLN A 105 -20.02 8.02 11.42
CA GLN A 105 -20.37 7.41 10.15
C GLN A 105 -20.17 5.89 10.23
N TYR A 106 -21.21 5.16 9.86
CA TYR A 106 -21.26 3.70 9.83
C TYR A 106 -21.35 3.25 8.38
N LEU A 107 -20.37 2.45 7.95
CA LEU A 107 -20.25 2.00 6.57
C LEU A 107 -20.45 0.48 6.49
N LEU A 108 -21.19 0.06 5.47
CA LEU A 108 -21.29 -1.34 5.09
C LEU A 108 -20.63 -1.50 3.72
N THR A 109 -19.65 -2.37 3.64
CA THR A 109 -18.93 -2.68 2.40
C THR A 109 -19.32 -4.05 1.85
N LYS A 110 -19.06 -4.22 0.56
CA LYS A 110 -19.21 -5.48 -0.16
C LYS A 110 -18.19 -5.52 -1.30
N GLY A 111 -17.55 -6.68 -1.50
CA GLY A 111 -16.80 -6.96 -2.72
C GLY A 111 -17.73 -7.06 -3.94
N ASP A 112 -17.36 -6.42 -5.05
CA ASP A 112 -18.19 -6.39 -6.26
C ASP A 112 -18.54 -7.81 -6.76
N ASN A 113 -17.59 -8.74 -6.66
CA ASN A 113 -17.74 -10.15 -7.06
C ASN A 113 -18.26 -11.06 -5.93
N ASN A 114 -18.49 -10.55 -4.72
CA ASN A 114 -18.97 -11.36 -3.60
C ASN A 114 -20.51 -11.52 -3.64
N PRO A 115 -21.09 -12.65 -3.23
CA PRO A 115 -22.55 -12.82 -3.19
C PRO A 115 -23.21 -12.08 -2.02
N SER A 116 -22.49 -11.92 -0.91
CA SER A 116 -22.98 -11.29 0.33
C SER A 116 -22.17 -10.05 0.69
N ASP A 117 -22.68 -9.27 1.65
CA ASP A 117 -21.94 -8.17 2.26
C ASP A 117 -20.79 -8.65 3.16
N ASP A 118 -19.94 -7.72 3.58
CA ASP A 118 -18.72 -8.03 4.33
C ASP A 118 -18.95 -8.25 5.84
N ARG A 119 -20.19 -8.32 6.33
CA ARG A 119 -20.44 -8.47 7.78
C ARG A 119 -19.78 -9.71 8.38
N ALA A 120 -19.71 -10.79 7.61
CA ALA A 120 -19.02 -12.02 8.01
C ALA A 120 -17.48 -11.84 8.09
N LEU A 121 -16.92 -10.85 7.40
CA LEU A 121 -15.50 -10.54 7.43
C LEU A 121 -15.12 -9.62 8.59
N TYR A 122 -16.06 -8.89 9.17
CA TYR A 122 -15.79 -7.98 10.29
C TYR A 122 -15.43 -8.73 11.58
N ASN A 123 -14.94 -8.00 12.58
CA ASN A 123 -14.64 -8.58 13.88
C ASN A 123 -15.92 -9.02 14.62
N ARG A 124 -15.78 -9.92 15.61
CA ARG A 124 -16.93 -10.40 16.40
C ARG A 124 -17.68 -9.21 17.00
N ARG A 125 -19.01 -9.19 16.83
CA ARG A 125 -19.94 -8.12 17.26
C ARG A 125 -19.77 -6.79 16.53
N GLN A 126 -19.04 -6.75 15.42
CA GLN A 126 -18.93 -5.58 14.56
C GLN A 126 -19.83 -5.74 13.33
N MET A 127 -20.81 -4.85 13.17
CA MET A 127 -21.75 -4.86 12.04
C MET A 127 -21.45 -3.77 11.00
N TRP A 128 -20.55 -2.84 11.34
CA TRP A 128 -20.25 -1.65 10.56
C TRP A 128 -18.77 -1.32 10.61
N ILE A 129 -18.27 -0.74 9.53
CA ILE A 129 -16.95 -0.10 9.47
C ILE A 129 -17.12 1.37 9.89
N HIS A 130 -16.10 1.91 10.53
CA HIS A 130 -16.05 3.30 10.98
C HIS A 130 -14.98 4.04 10.18
N LYS A 131 -15.09 5.37 10.11
CA LYS A 131 -14.14 6.22 9.39
C LYS A 131 -12.68 6.01 9.85
N GLU A 132 -12.47 5.72 11.13
CA GLU A 132 -11.14 5.43 11.71
C GLU A 132 -10.47 4.16 11.15
N HIS A 133 -11.25 3.22 10.63
CA HIS A 133 -10.73 2.02 9.99
C HIS A 133 -10.36 2.25 8.51
N ILE A 134 -10.78 3.38 7.92
CA ILE A 134 -10.57 3.67 6.51
C ILE A 134 -9.15 4.21 6.33
N VAL A 135 -8.36 3.46 5.57
CA VAL A 135 -7.01 3.85 5.16
C VAL A 135 -7.09 4.89 4.05
N GLY A 136 -8.00 4.70 3.08
CA GLY A 136 -8.23 5.67 2.03
C GLY A 136 -9.29 5.25 1.01
N LYS A 137 -9.67 6.18 0.14
CA LYS A 137 -10.54 5.94 -1.01
C LYS A 137 -9.71 5.75 -2.26
N VAL A 138 -10.11 4.84 -3.14
CA VAL A 138 -9.45 4.66 -4.43
C VAL A 138 -9.71 5.88 -5.32
N LYS A 139 -8.65 6.50 -5.83
CA LYS A 139 -8.70 7.65 -6.74
C LYS A 139 -8.29 7.32 -8.16
N GLY A 140 -7.56 6.23 -8.35
CA GLY A 140 -7.14 5.72 -9.65
C GLY A 140 -6.39 4.42 -9.49
N PHE A 141 -6.06 3.78 -10.61
CA PHE A 141 -5.28 2.54 -10.61
C PHE A 141 -4.44 2.38 -11.87
N VAL A 142 -3.42 1.53 -11.77
CA VAL A 142 -2.66 1.03 -12.92
C VAL A 142 -2.78 -0.49 -12.96
N PRO A 143 -3.29 -1.07 -14.05
CA PRO A 143 -3.54 -2.50 -14.10
C PRO A 143 -2.26 -3.32 -14.11
N TYR A 144 -2.29 -4.49 -13.46
CA TYR A 144 -1.24 -5.52 -13.44
C TYR A 144 0.16 -5.14 -12.89
N VAL A 145 0.47 -3.87 -12.62
CA VAL A 145 1.79 -3.43 -12.12
C VAL A 145 2.14 -4.09 -10.78
N GLY A 146 1.14 -4.26 -9.92
CA GLY A 146 1.28 -4.93 -8.64
C GLY A 146 1.64 -6.42 -8.76
N MET A 147 1.48 -7.06 -9.92
CA MET A 147 1.89 -8.46 -10.13
C MET A 147 3.38 -8.67 -9.83
N VAL A 148 4.22 -7.67 -10.11
CA VAL A 148 5.66 -7.74 -9.78
C VAL A 148 5.86 -7.89 -8.28
N THR A 149 5.15 -7.10 -7.47
CA THR A 149 5.23 -7.16 -6.01
C THR A 149 4.65 -8.46 -5.45
N ILE A 150 3.54 -8.94 -6.02
CA ILE A 150 2.95 -10.23 -5.67
C ILE A 150 3.94 -11.36 -5.96
N LEU A 151 4.53 -11.39 -7.15
CA LEU A 151 5.52 -12.40 -7.54
C LEU A 151 6.73 -12.41 -6.63
N MET A 152 7.27 -11.24 -6.28
CA MET A 152 8.39 -11.12 -5.33
C MET A 152 8.03 -11.60 -3.93
N ASN A 153 6.76 -11.47 -3.52
CA ASN A 153 6.27 -11.96 -2.23
C ASN A 153 6.04 -13.47 -2.24
N ASP A 154 5.42 -13.99 -3.30
CA ASP A 154 5.13 -15.42 -3.49
C ASP A 154 6.41 -16.24 -3.67
N TYR A 155 7.43 -15.65 -4.30
CA TYR A 155 8.76 -16.26 -4.51
C TYR A 155 9.87 -15.41 -3.88
N PRO A 156 10.13 -15.56 -2.57
CA PRO A 156 11.13 -14.74 -1.86
C PRO A 156 12.55 -14.82 -2.45
N TRP A 157 12.90 -15.95 -3.10
CA TRP A 157 14.20 -16.13 -3.75
C TRP A 157 14.46 -15.12 -4.88
N LEU A 158 13.41 -14.62 -5.55
CA LEU A 158 13.52 -13.61 -6.59
C LEU A 158 14.13 -12.31 -6.05
N LYS A 159 13.85 -11.94 -4.79
CA LYS A 159 14.43 -10.75 -4.16
C LYS A 159 15.96 -10.84 -4.12
N PHE A 160 16.51 -12.02 -3.77
CA PHE A 160 17.95 -12.24 -3.73
C PHE A 160 18.57 -12.23 -5.11
N VAL A 161 17.88 -12.78 -6.12
CA VAL A 161 18.35 -12.73 -7.51
C VAL A 161 18.42 -11.29 -8.03
N VAL A 162 17.37 -10.49 -7.80
CA VAL A 162 17.35 -9.06 -8.19
C VAL A 162 18.48 -8.30 -7.50
N LEU A 163 18.66 -8.50 -6.19
CA LEU A 163 19.77 -7.87 -5.45
C LEU A 163 21.15 -8.33 -5.96
N GLY A 164 21.28 -9.61 -6.32
CA GLY A 164 22.50 -10.16 -6.92
C GLY A 164 22.82 -9.53 -8.28
N ILE A 165 21.82 -9.38 -9.16
CA ILE A 165 21.96 -8.72 -10.46
C ILE A 165 22.32 -7.24 -10.29
N LEU A 166 21.64 -6.52 -9.38
CA LEU A 166 21.96 -5.11 -9.09
C LEU A 166 23.37 -4.97 -8.53
N GLY A 167 23.78 -5.86 -7.63
CA GLY A 167 25.14 -5.91 -7.11
C GLY A 167 26.17 -6.13 -8.21
N LEU A 168 25.93 -7.11 -9.10
CA LEU A 168 26.80 -7.37 -10.26
C LEU A 168 26.84 -6.18 -11.23
N PHE A 169 25.70 -5.54 -11.49
CA PHE A 169 25.62 -4.38 -12.37
C PHE A 169 26.46 -3.21 -11.84
N VAL A 170 26.34 -2.89 -10.56
CA VAL A 170 27.16 -1.87 -9.89
C VAL A 170 28.65 -2.21 -9.92
N LEU A 171 29.00 -3.50 -9.88
CA LEU A 171 30.40 -3.94 -9.99
C LEU A 171 30.94 -3.80 -11.42
N ILE A 172 30.12 -4.05 -12.44
CA ILE A 172 30.53 -3.94 -13.85
C ILE A 172 30.59 -2.47 -14.29
N HIS A 173 29.65 -1.64 -13.86
CA HIS A 173 29.57 -0.21 -14.19
C HIS A 173 30.32 0.69 -13.19
N ARG A 174 31.32 0.14 -12.50
CA ARG A 174 32.18 0.90 -11.60
C ARG A 174 33.27 1.62 -12.41
N GLU A 175 32.85 2.64 -13.16
CA GLU A 175 33.71 3.69 -13.72
C GLU A 175 33.44 5.03 -13.03
#